data_AF-A0AAW9IAY1-F1
#
_entry.id   AF-A0AAW9IAY1-F1
#
_cell.length_a   1.000
_cell.length_b   1.000
_cell.length_c   1.000
_cell.angle_alpha   90.00
_cell.angle_beta   90.00
_cell.angle_gamma   90.00
#
_symmetry.space_group_name_H-M   'P 1'
#
loop_
_entity.id
_entity.type
_entity.pdbx_description
1 polymer ?
#
loop_
_entity_poly.entity_id
_entity_poly.type
_entity_poly.pdbx_seq_one_letter_code
_entity_poly.pdbx_strand_id
1 'polypeptide(L)'
;IKNGTVDFYTFSYYASLCVTENTDVQGAEGNFARGVKNPYLEANEWGWQIDAKGLRYVLNRLYGRYQIPLMVVENGLVAIDTVEEDGSINDDYRIAYLKAHIEQMKEGIDDGVELWGYTPWGCIDLVS
;
A
#
# COMPACT_ATOMS: atom_id res chain seq x y z
N ILE A 1 -17.79 -3.80 25.42
CA ILE A 1 -17.43 -2.74 24.47
C ILE A 1 -18.25 -1.50 24.82
N LYS A 2 -17.61 -0.40 25.23
CA LYS A 2 -18.31 0.85 25.59
C LYS A 2 -18.91 1.45 24.30
N ASN A 3 -20.18 1.16 24.03
CA ASN A 3 -20.98 1.66 22.89
C ASN A 3 -20.66 1.11 21.49
N GLY A 4 -19.98 -0.04 21.37
CA GLY A 4 -19.77 -0.69 20.06
C GLY A 4 -18.74 -0.03 19.15
N THR A 5 -17.85 0.82 19.70
CA THR A 5 -16.73 1.41 18.97
C THR A 5 -15.56 0.43 18.90
N VAL A 6 -14.76 0.53 17.83
CA VAL A 6 -13.54 -0.28 17.65
C VAL A 6 -12.40 0.27 18.50
N ASP A 7 -11.51 -0.61 18.96
CA ASP A 7 -10.35 -0.23 19.79
C ASP A 7 -9.16 0.30 18.96
N PHE A 8 -9.08 -0.06 17.68
CA PHE A 8 -8.04 0.35 16.73
C PHE A 8 -8.59 0.32 15.30
N TYR A 9 -7.90 1.00 14.37
CA TYR A 9 -8.29 1.10 12.97
C TYR A 9 -7.40 0.22 12.09
N THR A 10 -7.98 -0.77 11.43
CA THR A 10 -7.29 -1.60 10.44
C THR A 10 -7.53 -1.08 9.03
N PHE A 11 -6.53 -1.14 8.16
CA PHE A 11 -6.69 -0.79 6.75
C PHE A 11 -5.73 -1.54 5.85
N SER A 12 -6.12 -1.62 4.57
CA SER A 12 -5.29 -2.08 3.47
C SER A 12 -4.72 -0.90 2.70
N TYR A 13 -3.49 -1.05 2.21
CA TYR A 13 -2.83 -0.06 1.36
C TYR A 13 -2.06 -0.74 0.23
N TYR A 14 -2.29 -0.30 -1.00
CA TYR A 14 -1.61 -0.83 -2.19
C TYR A 14 -1.12 0.27 -3.12
N ALA A 15 -1.93 1.32 -3.30
CA ALA A 15 -1.64 2.43 -4.20
C ALA A 15 -2.37 3.70 -3.75
N SER A 16 -1.93 4.85 -4.28
CA SER A 16 -2.69 6.09 -4.27
C SER A 16 -3.32 6.40 -5.64
N LEU A 17 -4.30 7.30 -5.66
CA LEU A 17 -4.97 7.76 -6.87
C LEU A 17 -4.92 9.27 -6.96
N CYS A 18 -4.74 9.76 -8.19
CA CYS A 18 -5.02 11.14 -8.53
C CYS A 18 -6.43 11.25 -9.12
N VAL A 19 -7.07 12.38 -8.87
CA VAL A 19 -8.36 12.75 -9.46
C VAL A 19 -8.23 14.10 -10.13
N THR A 20 -8.99 14.33 -11.20
CA THR A 20 -8.97 15.58 -11.97
C THR A 20 -10.36 15.89 -12.49
N GLU A 21 -10.65 17.17 -12.66
CA GLU A 21 -11.83 17.65 -13.39
C GLU A 21 -11.55 17.82 -14.89
N ASN A 22 -10.27 17.75 -15.30
CA ASN A 22 -9.87 17.83 -16.70
C ASN A 22 -10.17 16.51 -17.43
N THR A 23 -11.04 16.58 -18.43
CA THR A 23 -11.51 15.43 -19.21
C THR A 23 -10.49 14.90 -20.23
N ASP A 24 -9.40 15.65 -20.48
CA ASP A 24 -8.40 15.30 -21.51
C ASP A 24 -7.24 14.45 -20.97
N VAL A 25 -7.30 14.05 -19.70
CA VAL A 25 -6.22 13.30 -19.03
C VAL A 25 -6.48 11.80 -19.11
N GLN A 26 -5.43 11.03 -19.40
CA GLN A 26 -5.52 9.57 -19.46
C GLN A 26 -5.87 8.98 -18.08
N GLY A 27 -6.92 8.16 -18.06
CA GLY A 27 -7.34 7.41 -16.88
C GLY A 27 -6.27 6.42 -16.40
N ALA A 28 -6.31 6.10 -15.11
CA ALA A 28 -5.61 4.95 -14.55
C ALA A 28 -6.23 3.64 -15.07
N GLU A 29 -5.50 2.53 -14.96
CA GLU A 29 -5.91 1.23 -15.51
C GLU A 29 -6.28 0.24 -14.38
N GLY A 30 -6.91 -0.89 -14.75
CA GLY A 30 -7.29 -1.96 -13.81
C GLY A 30 -8.33 -1.56 -12.75
N ASN A 31 -8.27 -2.16 -11.56
CA ASN A 31 -9.16 -1.88 -10.43
C ASN A 31 -9.09 -0.41 -9.94
N PHE A 32 -8.10 0.34 -10.42
CA PHE A 32 -7.85 1.74 -10.10
C PHE A 32 -8.35 2.72 -11.17
N ALA A 33 -9.10 2.24 -12.17
CA ALA A 33 -9.65 3.05 -13.27
C ALA A 33 -10.60 4.20 -12.88
N ARG A 34 -10.85 4.42 -11.59
CA ARG A 34 -11.60 5.58 -11.07
C ARG A 34 -10.74 6.86 -10.95
N GLY A 35 -9.43 6.76 -11.12
CA GLY A 35 -8.50 7.89 -11.06
C GLY A 35 -7.79 8.17 -12.39
N VAL A 36 -6.85 9.11 -12.37
CA VAL A 36 -5.89 9.36 -13.45
C VAL A 36 -4.47 8.94 -13.04
N LYS A 37 -3.61 8.70 -14.03
CA LYS A 37 -2.20 8.37 -13.77
C LYS A 37 -1.48 9.57 -13.13
N ASN A 38 -0.67 9.28 -12.12
CA ASN A 38 0.24 10.23 -11.50
C ASN A 38 1.57 10.19 -12.27
N PRO A 39 1.99 11.26 -12.96
CA PRO A 39 3.21 11.26 -13.75
C PRO A 39 4.50 11.17 -12.90
N TYR A 40 4.39 11.28 -11.57
CA TYR A 40 5.51 11.18 -10.64
C TYR A 40 5.70 9.79 -10.05
N LEU A 41 4.83 8.83 -10.38
CA LEU A 41 4.88 7.47 -9.84
C LEU A 41 5.09 6.45 -10.96
N GLU A 42 5.89 5.44 -10.66
CA GLU A 42 5.96 4.23 -11.48
C GLU A 42 4.75 3.34 -11.20
N ALA A 43 4.38 2.52 -12.17
CA ALA A 43 3.31 1.54 -12.05
C ALA A 43 3.82 0.14 -12.40
N ASN A 44 3.26 -0.88 -11.75
CA ASN A 44 3.55 -2.26 -12.10
C ASN A 44 2.86 -2.67 -13.43
N GLU A 45 3.08 -3.91 -13.86
CA GLU A 45 2.55 -4.45 -15.11
C GLU A 45 1.00 -4.50 -15.18
N TRP A 46 0.32 -4.37 -14.03
CA TRP A 46 -1.14 -4.29 -13.92
C TRP A 46 -1.65 -2.85 -13.78
N GLY A 47 -0.79 -1.85 -13.95
CA GLY A 47 -1.14 -0.43 -13.86
C GLY A 47 -1.31 0.11 -12.44
N TRP A 48 -0.88 -0.65 -11.42
CA TRP A 48 -0.95 -0.21 -10.03
C TRP A 48 0.23 0.68 -9.71
N GLN A 49 -0.06 1.91 -9.31
CA GLN A 49 0.95 2.91 -8.99
C GLN A 49 1.62 2.59 -7.66
N ILE A 50 2.95 2.56 -7.65
CA ILE A 50 3.76 2.24 -6.47
C ILE A 50 4.05 3.54 -5.72
N ASP A 51 3.42 3.72 -4.56
CA ASP A 51 3.54 4.94 -3.76
C ASP A 51 3.79 4.65 -2.28
N ALA A 52 5.04 4.37 -1.92
CA ALA A 52 5.39 4.16 -0.52
C ALA A 52 5.10 5.40 0.36
N LYS A 53 5.29 6.61 -0.17
CA LYS A 53 5.06 7.86 0.57
C LYS A 53 3.57 8.09 0.84
N GLY A 54 2.71 7.60 -0.05
CA GLY A 54 1.27 7.58 0.14
C GLY A 54 0.85 6.77 1.38
N LEU A 55 1.58 5.71 1.75
CA LEU A 55 1.33 4.99 3.00
C LEU A 55 1.58 5.88 4.23
N ARG A 56 2.72 6.57 4.30
CA ARG A 56 3.02 7.55 5.37
C ARG A 56 1.96 8.65 5.43
N TYR A 57 1.52 9.14 4.28
CA TYR A 57 0.45 10.13 4.20
C TYR A 57 -0.86 9.62 4.80
N VAL A 58 -1.28 8.40 4.44
CA VAL A 58 -2.51 7.78 4.96
C VAL A 58 -2.40 7.51 6.47
N LEU A 59 -1.26 7.01 6.95
CA LEU A 59 -1.01 6.81 8.39
C LEU A 59 -1.23 8.11 9.17
N ASN A 60 -0.55 9.19 8.78
CA ASN A 60 -0.69 10.50 9.42
C ASN A 60 -2.13 11.03 9.33
N ARG A 61 -2.78 10.87 8.18
CA ARG A 61 -4.15 11.35 7.98
C ARG A 61 -5.18 10.60 8.83
N LEU A 62 -5.09 9.27 8.89
CA LEU A 62 -5.98 8.44 9.69
C LEU A 62 -5.74 8.69 11.18
N TYR A 63 -4.49 8.67 11.61
CA TYR A 63 -4.17 8.88 13.02
C TYR A 63 -4.54 10.30 13.47
N GLY A 64 -4.17 11.33 12.71
CA GLY A 64 -4.54 12.73 13.02
C GLY A 64 -6.05 12.97 13.07
N ARG A 65 -6.85 12.16 12.36
CA ARG A 65 -8.31 12.25 12.36
C ARG A 65 -8.96 11.51 13.53
N TYR A 66 -8.52 10.29 13.81
CA TYR A 66 -9.21 9.39 14.73
C TYR A 66 -8.54 9.26 16.10
N GLN A 67 -7.23 9.48 16.18
CA GLN A 67 -6.42 9.40 17.41
C GLN A 67 -6.62 8.08 18.16
N ILE A 68 -6.81 7.00 17.41
CA ILE A 68 -6.79 5.62 17.90
C ILE A 68 -5.68 4.86 17.16
N PRO A 69 -5.15 3.78 17.75
CA PRO A 69 -4.07 3.01 17.14
C PRO A 69 -4.43 2.49 15.74
N LEU A 70 -3.43 2.39 14.87
CA LEU A 70 -3.57 1.87 13.52
C LEU A 70 -2.94 0.48 13.40
N MET A 71 -3.41 -0.30 12.42
CA MET A 71 -2.73 -1.52 11.98
C MET A 71 -2.88 -1.68 10.47
N VAL A 72 -1.76 -1.83 9.77
CA VAL A 72 -1.76 -2.12 8.33
C VAL A 72 -1.98 -3.63 8.19
N VAL A 73 -3.20 -4.03 7.86
CA VAL A 73 -3.56 -5.45 7.80
C VAL A 73 -3.32 -6.08 6.42
N GLU A 74 -3.14 -5.24 5.41
CA GLU A 74 -2.74 -5.69 4.08
C GLU A 74 -1.88 -4.63 3.39
N ASN A 75 -0.74 -5.04 2.86
CA ASN A 75 0.04 -4.34 1.84
C ASN A 75 0.96 -5.35 1.17
N GLY A 76 1.13 -5.26 -0.15
CA GLY A 76 1.92 -6.22 -0.93
C GLY A 76 1.98 -5.86 -2.41
N LEU A 77 2.83 -6.56 -3.15
CA LEU A 77 3.02 -6.37 -4.59
C LEU A 77 2.57 -7.63 -5.36
N VAL A 78 1.72 -7.41 -6.36
CA VAL A 78 1.43 -8.42 -7.39
C VAL A 78 2.51 -8.36 -8.46
N ALA A 79 3.14 -9.50 -8.71
CA ALA A 79 4.17 -9.72 -9.73
C ALA A 79 4.18 -11.21 -10.11
N ILE A 80 4.70 -11.54 -11.29
CA ILE A 80 4.91 -12.93 -11.70
C ILE A 80 6.27 -13.39 -11.20
N ASP A 81 6.28 -14.46 -10.41
CA ASP A 81 7.50 -15.10 -9.93
C ASP A 81 8.03 -16.11 -10.96
N THR A 82 9.35 -16.13 -11.15
CA THR A 82 10.03 -17.11 -12.01
C THR A 82 10.80 -18.09 -11.13
N VAL A 83 10.58 -19.38 -11.36
CA VAL A 83 11.36 -20.45 -10.71
C VAL A 83 12.61 -20.69 -11.55
N GLU A 84 13.77 -20.47 -10.95
CA GLU A 84 15.08 -20.66 -11.59
C GLU A 84 15.40 -22.15 -11.79
N GLU A 85 16.44 -22.45 -12.57
CA GLU A 85 16.88 -23.84 -12.82
C GLU A 85 17.25 -24.59 -11.53
N ASP A 86 17.71 -23.90 -10.50
CA ASP A 86 18.07 -24.47 -9.20
C ASP A 86 16.88 -24.56 -8.22
N GLY A 87 15.69 -24.12 -8.64
CA GLY A 87 14.47 -24.11 -7.83
C GLY A 87 14.32 -22.88 -6.93
N SER A 88 15.23 -21.91 -6.99
CA SER A 88 15.09 -20.64 -6.28
C SER A 88 14.09 -19.70 -6.97
N ILE A 89 13.65 -18.67 -6.23
CA ILE A 89 12.84 -17.55 -6.74
C ILE A 89 13.55 -16.27 -6.31
N ASN A 90 13.93 -15.44 -7.26
CA ASN A 90 14.62 -14.17 -7.03
C ASN A 90 13.63 -13.00 -7.09
N ASP A 91 12.95 -12.70 -5.98
CA ASP A 91 11.87 -11.71 -5.93
C ASP A 91 12.31 -10.33 -5.40
N ASP A 92 13.47 -9.84 -5.87
CA ASP A 92 14.04 -8.54 -5.49
C ASP A 92 13.06 -7.37 -5.68
N TYR A 93 12.17 -7.45 -6.68
CA TYR A 93 11.10 -6.48 -6.91
C TYR A 93 10.12 -6.40 -5.72
N ARG A 94 9.79 -7.54 -5.12
CA ARG A 94 8.89 -7.62 -3.95
C ARG A 94 9.58 -7.13 -2.71
N ILE A 95 10.85 -7.52 -2.52
CA ILE A 95 11.70 -7.02 -1.43
C ILE A 95 11.81 -5.49 -1.50
N ALA A 96 12.10 -4.93 -2.67
CA ALA A 96 12.22 -3.49 -2.87
C ALA A 96 10.91 -2.75 -2.54
N TYR A 97 9.76 -3.26 -3.02
CA TYR A 97 8.45 -2.71 -2.70
C TYR A 97 8.18 -2.69 -1.19
N LEU A 98 8.31 -3.85 -0.53
CA LEU A 98 8.02 -3.99 0.90
C LEU A 98 8.96 -3.13 1.73
N LYS A 99 10.25 -3.12 1.41
CA LYS A 99 11.26 -2.29 2.08
C LYS A 99 10.89 -0.81 2.02
N ALA A 100 10.55 -0.30 0.83
CA ALA A 100 10.18 1.10 0.67
C ALA A 100 8.95 1.48 1.51
N HIS A 101 7.93 0.62 1.58
CA HIS A 101 6.73 0.85 2.38
C HIS A 101 7.02 0.76 3.89
N ILE A 102 7.83 -0.20 4.32
CA ILE A 102 8.26 -0.35 5.72
C ILE A 102 9.07 0.87 6.18
N GLU A 103 9.96 1.39 5.35
CA GLU A 103 10.68 2.64 5.63
C GLU A 103 9.70 3.80 5.85
N GLN A 104 8.65 3.92 5.04
CA GLN A 104 7.63 4.96 5.20
C GLN A 104 6.70 4.73 6.41
N MET A 105 6.46 3.47 6.82
CA MET A 105 5.78 3.17 8.08
C MET A 105 6.60 3.61 9.29
N LYS A 106 7.91 3.33 9.27
CA LYS A 106 8.84 3.79 10.31
C LYS A 106 8.82 5.31 10.43
N GLU A 107 8.92 6.01 9.30
CA GLU A 107 8.80 7.47 9.27
C GLU A 107 7.45 7.97 9.81
N GLY A 108 6.35 7.26 9.55
CA GLY A 108 5.04 7.57 10.14
C GLY A 108 5.01 7.37 11.66
N ILE A 109 5.69 6.37 12.19
CA ILE A 109 5.88 6.19 13.63
C ILE A 109 6.70 7.35 14.21
N ASP A 110 7.77 7.78 13.52
CA ASP A 110 8.59 8.92 13.90
C ASP A 110 7.80 10.25 13.85
N ASP A 111 6.79 10.36 12.98
CA ASP A 111 5.81 11.47 12.96
C ASP A 111 4.82 11.44 14.15
N GLY A 112 4.80 10.37 14.94
CA GLY A 112 3.95 10.21 16.12
C GLY A 112 2.71 9.33 15.92
N VAL A 113 2.63 8.58 14.81
CA VAL A 113 1.53 7.61 14.60
C VAL A 113 1.70 6.40 15.50
N GLU A 114 0.66 6.06 16.27
CA GLU A 114 0.62 4.80 17.01
C GLU A 114 0.23 3.65 16.07
N LEU A 115 1.24 2.94 15.55
CA LEU A 115 1.08 1.78 14.66
C LEU A 115 1.37 0.48 15.41
N TRP A 116 0.36 -0.36 15.59
CA TRP A 116 0.46 -1.61 16.35
C TRP A 116 1.03 -2.79 15.56
N GLY A 117 0.90 -2.76 14.24
CA GLY A 117 1.36 -3.89 13.45
C GLY A 117 1.25 -3.70 11.95
N TYR A 118 1.90 -4.63 11.26
CA TYR A 118 1.92 -4.75 9.82
C TYR A 118 1.86 -6.22 9.42
N THR A 119 0.88 -6.60 8.61
CA THR A 119 0.76 -7.94 8.04
C THR A 119 0.79 -7.87 6.51
N PRO A 120 1.90 -8.26 5.87
CA PRO A 120 1.98 -8.35 4.41
C PRO A 120 0.88 -9.25 3.86
N TRP A 121 0.21 -8.81 2.79
CA TRP A 121 -0.82 -9.61 2.14
C TRP A 121 -0.20 -10.75 1.34
N GLY A 122 -0.86 -11.92 1.35
CA GLY A 122 -0.40 -13.08 0.59
C GLY A 122 0.99 -13.56 1.02
N CYS A 123 1.24 -13.63 2.34
CA CYS A 123 2.52 -14.12 2.89
C CYS A 123 2.86 -15.56 2.50
N ILE A 124 1.89 -16.28 1.96
CA ILE A 124 2.02 -17.49 1.17
C ILE A 124 1.12 -17.32 -0.07
N ASP A 125 1.55 -17.89 -1.20
CA ASP A 125 0.78 -17.88 -2.43
C ASP A 125 -0.66 -18.38 -2.21
N LEU A 126 -1.58 -17.67 -2.84
CA LEU A 126 -3.01 -17.91 -2.74
C LEU A 126 -3.68 -17.65 -4.09
N VAL A 127 -4.93 -18.09 -4.22
CA VAL A 127 -5.72 -17.83 -5.43
C VAL A 127 -5.94 -16.33 -5.56
N SER A 128 -5.44 -15.74 -6.65
CA SER A 128 -5.66 -14.34 -7.02
C SER A 128 -6.87 -14.17 -7.93
#